data_AF-A0A961HER2-F1
#
_entry.id   AF-A0A961HER2-F1
#
_cell.length_a   1.000
_cell.length_b   1.000
_cell.length_c   1.000
_cell.angle_alpha   90.00
_cell.angle_beta   90.00
_cell.angle_gamma   90.00
#
_symmetry.space_group_name_H-M   'P 1'
#
loop_
_entity.id
_entity.type
_entity.pdbx_description
1 polymer ?
#
loop_
_entity_poly.entity_id
_entity_poly.type
_entity_poly.pdbx_seq_one_letter_code
_entity_poly.pdbx_strand_id
1 'polypeptide(L)' 'RLLMEILGPSATLRQDSPGALLRGRVERMHRAALILTFGGGTNEVQRDIIGTVALRLPRAER' A
#
# COMPACT_ATOMS: atom_id res chain seq x y z
N ARG A 1 0.02 5.24 6.25
CA ARG A 1 -0.70 6.33 6.95
C ARG A 1 0.00 6.79 8.22
N LEU A 2 0.53 5.90 9.07
CA LEU A 2 1.22 6.27 10.33
C LEU A 2 2.27 7.40 10.19
N LEU A 3 3.13 7.33 9.17
CA LEU A 3 4.11 8.41 8.93
C LEU A 3 3.45 9.75 8.54
N MET A 4 2.31 9.73 7.86
CA MET A 4 1.57 10.95 7.53
C MET A 4 0.96 11.58 8.78
N GLU A 5 0.54 10.77 9.76
CA GLU A 5 0.01 11.29 11.03
C GLU A 5 1.08 12.03 11.82
N ILE A 6 2.33 11.54 11.82
CA ILE A 6 3.48 12.25 12.41
C ILE A 6 3.76 13.58 11.70
N LEU A 7 3.58 13.65 10.37
CA LEU A 7 3.79 14.87 9.58
C LEU A 7 2.64 15.90 9.72
N GLY A 8 1.55 15.53 10.40
CA GLY A 8 0.45 16.42 10.71
C GLY A 8 -0.21 17.04 9.46
N PRO A 9 -0.65 18.31 9.53
CA PRO A 9 -1.37 18.97 8.43
C PRO A 9 -0.60 19.02 7.09
N SER A 10 0.73 19.03 7.13
CA SER A 10 1.57 19.10 5.91
C SER A 10 1.69 17.77 5.17
N ALA A 11 1.17 16.67 5.74
CA ALA A 11 1.37 15.32 5.21
C ALA A 11 0.71 15.06 3.85
N THR A 12 -0.28 15.87 3.47
CA THR A 12 -1.04 15.75 2.22
C THR A 12 -0.50 16.67 1.12
N LEU A 13 0.50 17.51 1.43
CA LEU A 13 1.14 18.36 0.43
C LEU A 13 1.92 17.50 -0.57
N ARG A 14 1.61 17.68 -1.86
CA ARG A 14 2.27 16.97 -2.95
C ARG A 14 3.68 17.51 -3.16
N GLN A 15 4.50 16.75 -3.87
CA GLN A 15 5.80 17.23 -4.34
C GLN A 15 5.63 18.58 -5.05
N ASP A 16 6.62 19.47 -4.86
CA ASP A 16 6.68 20.82 -5.42
C ASP A 16 5.61 21.81 -4.90
N SER A 17 4.78 21.40 -3.92
CA SER A 17 3.92 22.33 -3.18
C SER A 17 4.73 23.14 -2.16
N PRO A 18 4.44 24.45 -1.96
CA PRO A 18 5.01 25.22 -0.86
C PRO A 18 4.77 24.53 0.48
N GLY A 19 5.82 24.40 1.30
CA GLY A 19 5.73 23.75 2.62
C GLY A 19 5.75 22.21 2.60
N ALA A 20 5.92 21.57 1.43
CA ALA A 20 6.02 20.12 1.35
C ALA A 20 7.22 19.57 2.14
N LEU A 21 6.95 18.73 3.13
CA LEU A 21 7.99 18.06 3.92
C LEU A 21 8.59 16.90 3.12
N LEU A 22 9.89 16.64 3.31
CA LEU A 22 10.61 15.48 2.72
C LEU A 22 10.41 15.36 1.20
N ARG A 23 10.32 16.49 0.48
CA ARG A 23 10.04 16.56 -0.97
C ARG A 23 8.74 15.83 -1.35
N GLY A 24 7.71 15.83 -0.50
CA GLY A 24 6.43 15.17 -0.74
C GLY A 24 6.51 13.63 -0.84
N ARG A 25 7.63 13.01 -0.42
CA ARG A 25 7.89 11.58 -0.66
C ARG A 25 6.88 10.67 0.03
N VAL A 26 6.49 10.98 1.26
CA VAL A 26 5.56 10.17 2.05
C VAL A 26 4.16 10.20 1.43
N GLU A 27 3.68 11.37 1.03
CA GLU A 27 2.41 11.56 0.31
C GLU A 27 2.42 10.77 -1.02
N ARG A 28 3.48 10.95 -1.83
CA ARG A 28 3.61 10.29 -3.13
C ARG A 28 3.61 8.76 -2.99
N MET A 29 4.34 8.24 -2.01
CA MET A 29 4.42 6.79 -1.80
C MET A 29 3.11 6.22 -1.26
N HIS A 30 2.37 6.97 -0.43
CA HIS A 30 1.04 6.55 0.03
C HIS A 30 0.09 6.31 -1.14
N ARG A 31 0.04 7.23 -2.12
CA ARG A 31 -0.77 7.03 -3.34
C ARG A 31 -0.23 5.91 -4.23
N ALA A 32 1.09 5.84 -4.42
CA ALA A 32 1.70 4.84 -5.30
C ALA A 32 1.48 3.41 -4.79
N ALA A 33 1.51 3.19 -3.48
CA ALA A 33 1.37 1.88 -2.87
C ALA A 33 -0.02 1.24 -3.10
N LEU A 34 -1.06 2.03 -3.40
CA LEU A 34 -2.42 1.51 -3.59
C LEU A 34 -2.52 0.50 -4.73
N ILE A 35 -1.73 0.66 -5.79
CA ILE A 35 -1.75 -0.26 -6.95
C ILE A 35 -1.10 -1.60 -6.59
N LEU A 36 -0.20 -1.63 -5.61
CA LEU A 36 0.57 -2.83 -5.25
C LEU A 36 -0.24 -3.89 -4.51
N THR A 37 -1.48 -3.60 -4.10
CA THR A 37 -2.37 -4.58 -3.45
C THR A 37 -3.10 -5.47 -4.45
N PHE A 38 -3.14 -5.06 -5.73
CA PHE A 38 -3.80 -5.79 -6.81
C PHE A 38 -2.89 -6.01 -8.03
N GLY A 39 -1.93 -5.14 -8.28
CA GLY A 39 -0.94 -5.29 -9.33
C GLY A 39 -0.03 -6.50 -9.07
N GLY A 40 0.17 -7.34 -10.08
CA GLY A 40 0.92 -8.60 -9.90
C GLY A 40 0.11 -9.73 -9.23
N GLY A 41 -1.22 -9.59 -9.19
CA GLY A 41 -2.13 -10.54 -8.55
C GLY A 41 -2.59 -10.01 -7.20
N THR A 42 -3.91 -10.00 -6.97
CA THR A 42 -4.46 -9.42 -5.75
C THR A 42 -4.04 -10.15 -4.49
N ASN A 43 -4.00 -9.44 -3.38
CA ASN A 43 -3.64 -10.01 -2.08
C ASN A 43 -4.53 -11.21 -1.70
N GLU A 44 -5.78 -11.26 -2.15
CA GLU A 44 -6.67 -12.42 -1.98
C GLU A 44 -6.13 -13.65 -2.70
N VAL A 45 -5.77 -13.51 -3.98
CA VAL A 45 -5.21 -14.60 -4.78
C VAL A 45 -3.88 -15.06 -4.21
N GLN A 46 -3.02 -14.12 -3.80
CA GLN A 46 -1.74 -14.45 -3.18
C GLN A 46 -1.92 -15.18 -1.83
N ARG A 47 -2.90 -14.76 -1.01
CA ARG A 47 -3.23 -15.47 0.24
C ARG A 47 -3.74 -16.89 0.00
N ASP A 48 -4.53 -17.10 -1.06
CA ASP A 48 -4.96 -18.45 -1.44
C ASP A 48 -3.80 -19.32 -1.91
N ILE A 49 -2.87 -18.77 -2.68
CA ILE A 49 -1.67 -19.50 -3.10
C ILE A 49 -0.88 -19.92 -1.86
N ILE A 50 -0.68 -19.03 -0.89
CA ILE A 50 -0.02 -19.38 0.37
C ILE A 50 -0.81 -20.48 1.11
N GLY A 51 -2.13 -20.33 1.23
CA GLY A 51 -2.98 -21.32 1.90
C GLY A 51 -2.91 -22.70 1.26
N THR A 52 -2.98 -22.79 -0.06
CA THR A 52 -3.01 -24.06 -0.79
C THR A 52 -1.61 -24.67 -0.95
N VAL A 53 -0.59 -23.86 -1.23
CA VAL A 53 0.78 -24.34 -1.49
C VAL A 53 1.56 -24.55 -0.19
N ALA A 54 1.61 -23.54 0.67
CA ALA A 54 2.43 -23.60 1.89
C ALA A 54 1.71 -24.35 3.02
N LEU A 55 0.41 -24.13 3.18
CA LEU A 55 -0.39 -24.70 4.28
C LEU A 55 -1.24 -25.91 3.88
N ARG A 56 -1.27 -26.30 2.60
CA ARG A 56 -2.05 -27.43 2.05
C ARG A 56 -3.54 -27.38 2.38
N LEU A 57 -4.08 -26.17 2.55
CA LEU A 57 -5.51 -25.98 2.72
C LEU A 57 -6.26 -26.38 1.44
N PRO A 58 -7.49 -26.90 1.55
CA PRO A 58 -8.33 -27.10 0.37
C PRO A 58 -8.54 -25.76 -0.34
N ARG A 59 -8.69 -25.80 -1.67
CA ARG A 59 -9.00 -24.59 -2.44
C ARG A 59 -10.30 -23.98 -1.93
N ALA A 60 -10.30 -22.66 -1.73
CA ALA A 60 -11.52 -21.93 -1.42
C ALA A 60 -12.48 -22.07 -2.60
N GLU A 61 -13.73 -22.45 -2.32
CA GLU A 61 -14.79 -22.40 -3.32
C GLU A 61 -15.13 -20.93 -3.57
N ARG A 62 -15.10 -20.52 -4.85
CA ARG A 62 -15.45 -19.18 -5.31
C ARG A 62 -16.37 -19.28 -6.51
#